data_AF-A0A966YAV8-F1
#
_entry.id   AF-A0A966YAV8-F1
#
_cell.length_a   1.000
_cell.length_b   1.000
_cell.length_c   1.000
_cell.angle_alpha   90.00
_cell.angle_beta   90.00
_cell.angle_gamma   90.00
#
_symmetry.space_group_name_H-M   'P 1'
#
loop_
_entity.id
_entity.type
_entity.pdbx_description
1 polymer ?
#
loop_
_entity_poly.entity_id
_entity_poly.type
_entity_poly.pdbx_seq_one_letter_code
_entity_poly.pdbx_strand_id
1 'polypeptide(L)' 'EQSFHGEVGPELNGVGDRWETAELRGIVANAKMMFDGTIMPGFYKDAGFTRPLKNFSGKSILTAQEVEDVVAYISTLKE' A
#
# COMPACT_ATOMS: atom_id res chain seq x y z
N GLU A 1 -21.29 1.24 -1.52
CA GLU A 1 -20.53 1.22 -2.79
C GLU A 1 -20.14 2.64 -3.15
N GLN A 2 -18.87 2.89 -3.49
CA GLN A 2 -18.46 4.18 -4.05
C GLN A 2 -18.63 4.09 -5.57
N SER A 3 -19.36 5.03 -6.17
CA SER A 3 -19.75 4.94 -7.58
C SER A 3 -18.59 5.07 -8.59
N PHE A 4 -17.36 5.32 -8.13
CA PHE A 4 -16.19 5.55 -8.98
C PHE A 4 -14.90 5.03 -8.32
N HIS A 5 -14.70 3.72 -8.36
CA HIS A 5 -13.38 3.14 -8.10
C HIS A 5 -12.47 3.38 -9.31
N GLY A 6 -11.20 3.72 -9.09
CA GLY A 6 -10.26 3.91 -10.18
C GLY A 6 -9.82 2.58 -10.81
N GLU A 7 -9.41 2.61 -12.08
CA GLU A 7 -9.01 1.43 -12.87
C GLU A 7 -7.48 1.30 -13.04
N VAL A 8 -6.72 2.08 -12.28
CA VAL A 8 -5.26 2.17 -12.43
C VAL A 8 -4.55 0.93 -11.87
N GLY A 9 -5.06 0.37 -10.78
CA GLY A 9 -4.56 -0.86 -10.17
C GLY A 9 -5.49 -2.05 -10.47
N PRO A 10 -5.02 -3.29 -10.29
CA PRO A 10 -5.86 -4.47 -10.40
C PRO A 10 -6.87 -4.52 -9.25
N GLU A 11 -7.94 -5.30 -9.44
CA GLU A 11 -8.91 -5.56 -8.39
C GLU A 11 -8.26 -6.22 -7.16
N LEU A 12 -8.71 -5.81 -5.96
CA LEU A 12 -8.24 -6.36 -4.70
C LEU A 12 -9.05 -7.58 -4.23
N ASN A 13 -10.10 -7.96 -4.96
CA ASN A 13 -10.86 -9.19 -4.70
C ASN A 13 -9.92 -10.40 -4.79
N GLY A 14 -10.04 -11.34 -3.84
CA GLY A 14 -9.18 -12.53 -3.75
C GLY A 14 -7.70 -12.27 -3.43
N VAL A 15 -7.32 -11.05 -3.03
CA VAL A 15 -5.90 -10.74 -2.73
C VAL A 15 -5.39 -11.50 -1.51
N GLY A 16 -6.27 -11.82 -0.56
CA GLY A 16 -5.96 -12.60 0.64
C GLY A 16 -5.67 -14.09 0.37
N ASP A 17 -5.95 -14.58 -0.84
CA ASP A 17 -5.58 -15.93 -1.30
C ASP A 17 -4.36 -15.93 -2.21
N ARG A 18 -4.06 -14.79 -2.85
CA ARG A 18 -2.92 -14.65 -3.78
C ARG A 18 -1.58 -14.39 -3.09
N TRP A 19 -1.60 -13.75 -1.93
CA TRP A 19 -0.42 -13.27 -1.23
C TRP A 19 -0.48 -13.61 0.24
N GLU A 20 0.66 -13.95 0.82
CA GLU A 20 0.80 -14.14 2.26
C GLU A 20 0.73 -12.80 2.99
N THR A 21 0.31 -12.79 4.26
CA THR A 21 0.19 -11.55 5.06
C THR A 21 1.50 -10.76 5.14
N ALA A 22 2.65 -11.45 5.14
CA ALA A 22 3.96 -10.82 5.10
C ALA A 22 4.21 -10.06 3.78
N GLU A 23 3.77 -10.63 2.66
CA GLU A 23 3.90 -10.03 1.33
C GLU A 23 2.95 -8.85 1.18
N LEU A 24 1.70 -8.98 1.63
CA LEU A 24 0.73 -7.90 1.67
C LEU A 24 1.25 -6.69 2.45
N ARG A 25 1.89 -6.94 3.61
CA ARG A 25 2.56 -5.88 4.37
C ARG A 25 3.69 -5.22 3.59
N GLY A 26 4.51 -5.99 2.89
CA GLY A 26 5.56 -5.46 2.02
C GLY A 26 5.00 -4.56 0.92
N ILE A 27 3.91 -4.99 0.28
CA ILE A 27 3.21 -4.25 -0.78
C ILE A 27 2.66 -2.91 -0.23
N VAL A 28 1.95 -2.93 0.91
CA VAL A 28 1.38 -1.72 1.51
C VAL A 28 2.48 -0.78 2.01
N ALA A 29 3.50 -1.30 2.69
CA ALA A 29 4.58 -0.48 3.24
C ALA A 29 5.40 0.19 2.13
N ASN A 30 5.87 -0.58 1.15
CA ASN A 30 6.64 -0.06 0.03
C ASN A 30 6.54 -0.96 -1.22
N ALA A 31 5.47 -0.78 -1.98
CA ALA A 31 5.19 -1.52 -3.22
C ALA A 31 6.35 -1.54 -4.23
N LYS A 32 7.23 -0.52 -4.22
CA LYS A 32 8.37 -0.42 -5.15
C LYS A 32 9.44 -1.50 -4.92
N MET A 33 9.45 -2.12 -3.73
CA MET A 33 10.34 -3.26 -3.45
C MET A 33 9.81 -4.56 -4.06
N MET A 34 8.51 -4.65 -4.29
CA MET A 34 7.83 -5.82 -4.84
C MET A 34 7.62 -5.70 -6.35
N PHE A 35 7.32 -4.49 -6.82
CA PHE A 35 6.98 -4.20 -8.21
C PHE A 35 7.81 -3.01 -8.70
N ASP A 36 8.87 -3.30 -9.46
CA ASP A 36 9.73 -2.26 -10.02
C ASP A 36 8.93 -1.35 -10.98
N GLY A 37 9.19 -0.05 -10.91
CA GLY A 37 8.48 0.95 -11.71
C GLY A 37 7.00 1.16 -11.34
N THR A 38 6.46 0.52 -10.30
CA THR A 38 5.05 0.71 -9.93
C THR A 38 4.74 2.15 -9.54
N ILE A 39 3.59 2.62 -10.00
CA ILE A 39 3.02 3.91 -9.60
C ILE A 39 2.37 3.84 -8.23
N MET A 40 2.16 2.65 -7.67
CA MET A 40 1.65 2.49 -6.30
C MET A 40 2.60 3.20 -5.30
N PRO A 41 2.08 4.12 -4.46
CA PRO A 41 2.88 4.78 -3.44
C PRO A 41 3.43 3.79 -2.40
N GLY A 42 4.58 4.11 -1.81
CA GLY A 42 5.02 3.43 -0.59
C GLY A 42 4.40 4.15 0.60
N PHE A 43 3.40 3.54 1.24
CA PHE A 43 2.63 4.22 2.29
C PHE A 43 3.42 4.37 3.60
N TYR A 44 4.39 3.48 3.85
CA TYR A 44 5.29 3.52 5.00
C TYR A 44 6.73 3.86 4.59
N LYS A 45 6.88 4.88 3.74
CA LYS A 45 8.18 5.43 3.33
C LYS A 45 8.25 6.91 3.71
N ASP A 46 9.34 7.33 4.32
CA ASP A 46 9.53 8.67 4.90
C ASP A 46 10.65 9.50 4.25
N ALA A 47 11.50 8.86 3.43
CA ALA A 47 12.67 9.47 2.79
C ALA A 47 12.84 9.02 1.33
N GLY A 48 13.80 9.61 0.61
CA GLY A 48 14.11 9.21 -0.77
C GLY A 48 13.07 9.67 -1.79
N PHE A 49 12.52 10.87 -1.59
CA PHE A 49 11.60 11.57 -2.50
C PHE A 49 12.32 12.71 -3.22
N THR A 50 11.88 13.02 -4.45
CA THR A 50 12.37 14.17 -5.20
C THR A 50 11.50 15.39 -4.91
N ARG A 51 12.08 16.42 -4.29
CA ARG A 51 11.40 17.69 -3.95
C ARG A 51 10.18 17.53 -3.02
N PRO A 52 10.29 16.83 -1.87
CA PRO A 52 9.18 16.74 -0.93
C PRO A 52 8.85 18.11 -0.33
N LEU A 53 7.57 18.33 -0.06
CA LEU A 53 7.13 19.49 0.72
C LEU A 53 7.71 19.41 2.14
N LYS A 54 8.19 20.54 2.67
CA LYS A 54 8.87 20.60 3.98
C LYS A 54 8.05 20.00 5.12
N ASN A 55 6.72 20.16 5.09
CA ASN A 55 5.81 19.69 6.14
C ASN A 55 5.69 18.15 6.21
N PHE A 56 6.09 17.45 5.13
CA PHE A 56 5.99 16.00 4.98
C PHE A 56 7.36 15.31 4.91
N SER A 57 8.46 16.06 5.03
CA SER A 57 9.80 15.49 5.10
C SER A 57 9.94 14.60 6.34
N GLY A 58 10.40 13.36 6.16
CA GLY A 58 10.57 12.41 7.27
C GLY A 58 9.25 11.87 7.85
N LYS A 59 8.15 11.97 7.09
CA LYS A 59 6.85 11.42 7.50
C LYS A 59 6.35 10.44 6.45
N SER A 60 5.86 9.30 6.91
CA SER A 60 5.12 8.36 6.09
C SER A 60 3.67 8.82 5.88
N ILE A 61 3.00 8.24 4.88
CA ILE A 61 1.58 8.51 4.59
C ILE A 61 0.71 7.82 5.64
N LEU A 62 1.05 6.57 5.97
CA LEU A 62 0.42 5.79 7.04
C LEU A 62 1.39 5.58 8.19
N THR A 63 0.86 5.49 9.39
CA THR A 63 1.57 5.02 10.58
C THR A 63 1.74 3.50 10.54
N ALA A 64 2.59 2.95 11.41
CA ALA A 64 2.77 1.50 11.49
C ALA A 64 1.47 0.77 11.83
N GLN A 65 0.66 1.33 12.74
CA GLN A 65 -0.62 0.73 13.09
C GLN A 65 -1.61 0.75 11.93
N GLU A 66 -1.73 1.88 11.22
CA GLU A 66 -2.62 1.98 10.06
C GLU A 66 -2.23 1.02 8.93
N VAL A 67 -0.93 0.73 8.75
CA VAL A 67 -0.48 -0.31 7.81
C VAL A 67 -1.02 -1.67 8.24
N GLU A 68 -0.91 -2.04 9.52
CA GLU A 68 -1.41 -3.31 10.02
C GLU A 68 -2.94 -3.40 9.93
N ASP A 69 -3.65 -2.31 10.19
CA ASP A 69 -5.11 -2.28 10.08
C ASP A 69 -5.55 -2.50 8.62
N VAL A 70 -4.86 -1.88 7.65
CA VAL A 70 -5.10 -2.10 6.22
C VAL A 70 -4.75 -3.54 5.82
N VAL A 71 -3.61 -4.06 6.27
CA VAL A 71 -3.17 -5.44 5.99
C VAL A 71 -4.18 -6.44 6.56
N ALA A 72 -4.69 -6.20 7.77
CA ALA A 72 -5.70 -7.04 8.40
C ALA A 72 -6.98 -7.07 7.54
N TYR A 73 -7.44 -5.92 7.07
CA TYR A 73 -8.63 -5.84 6.20
C TYR A 73 -8.41 -6.55 4.86
N ILE A 74 -7.33 -6.25 4.13
CA ILE A 74 -7.11 -6.86 2.80
C ILE A 74 -6.83 -8.37 2.89
N SER A 75 -6.34 -8.86 4.02
CA SER A 75 -6.16 -10.30 4.26
C SER A 75 -7.50 -11.04 4.39
N THR A 76 -8.60 -10.36 4.69
CA THR A 76 -9.94 -10.98 4.70
C THR A 76 -10.63 -10.98 3.34
N LEU A 77 -10.04 -10.34 2.32
CA LEU A 77 -10.58 -10.30 0.96
C LEU A 77 -10.21 -11.59 0.21
N LYS A 78 -10.96 -12.65 0.51
CA LYS A 78 -10.82 -13.99 -0.06
C LYS A 78 -11.99 -14.31 -0.98
N GLU A 79 -11.79 -15.25 -1.90
CA GLU A 79 -12.82 -15.80 -2.80
C GLU A 79 -13.16 -17.26 -2.50
#